data_AF-A0A518DWK4-F1
#
_entry.id   AF-A0A518DWK4-F1
#
_cell.length_a   1.000
_cell.length_b   1.000
_cell.length_c   1.000
_cell.angle_alpha   90.00
_cell.angle_beta   90.00
_cell.angle_gamma   90.00
#
_symmetry.space_group_name_H-M   'P 1'
#
loop_
_entity.id
_entity.type
_entity.pdbx_description
1 polymer ?
#
loop_
_entity_poly.entity_id
_entity_poly.type
_entity_poly.pdbx_seq_one_letter_code
_entity_poly.pdbx_strand_id
1 'polypeptide(L)'
;MATAKQTAVANGSDEIQQRAASDADAVQDGVNIVAIVGAFHRHLLALHRSGVSGDELFNHPVALSFTSKLNSLCRMTHDRELDALGAIRRIERGESVEYEVIPL
;
A
#
# COMPACT_ATOMS: atom_id res chain seq x y z
N MET A 1 23.51 9.79 -26.75
CA MET A 1 22.76 11.05 -26.56
C MET A 1 22.13 11.02 -25.19
N ALA A 2 22.42 11.98 -24.32
CA ALA A 2 21.80 12.07 -23.00
C ALA A 2 20.37 12.61 -23.15
N THR A 3 19.38 11.90 -22.64
CA THR A 3 17.98 12.31 -22.65
C THR A 3 17.83 13.59 -21.82
N ALA A 4 17.33 14.67 -22.43
CA ALA A 4 17.05 15.91 -21.72
C ALA A 4 16.01 15.64 -20.63
N LYS A 5 16.26 16.08 -19.39
CA LYS A 5 15.28 15.99 -18.30
C LYS A 5 14.07 16.87 -18.64
N GLN A 6 12.91 16.26 -18.78
CA GLN A 6 11.66 16.96 -18.95
C GLN A 6 11.07 17.28 -17.57
N THR A 7 10.81 18.56 -17.32
CA THR A 7 10.20 19.04 -16.07
C THR A 7 8.76 19.45 -16.35
N ALA A 8 7.82 19.03 -15.50
CA ALA A 8 6.42 19.43 -15.56
C ALA A 8 6.03 20.17 -14.28
N VAL A 9 5.01 21.03 -14.36
CA VAL A 9 4.50 21.83 -13.24
C VAL A 9 3.05 21.44 -12.99
N ALA A 10 2.74 21.01 -11.77
CA ALA A 10 1.36 20.80 -11.31
C ALA A 10 0.69 22.14 -10.95
N ASN A 11 -0.59 22.30 -11.26
CA ASN A 11 -1.35 23.51 -11.02
C ASN A 11 -2.25 23.34 -9.79
N GLY A 12 -1.88 23.96 -8.66
CA GLY A 12 -2.67 23.91 -7.42
C GLY A 12 -3.98 24.72 -7.45
N SER A 13 -4.23 25.50 -8.51
CA SER A 13 -5.51 26.21 -8.72
C SER A 13 -6.45 25.49 -9.69
N ASP A 14 -6.02 24.35 -10.25
CA ASP A 14 -6.86 23.47 -11.05
C ASP A 14 -7.66 22.56 -10.09
N GLU A 15 -8.99 22.64 -10.13
CA GLU A 15 -9.87 21.91 -9.21
C GLU A 15 -9.72 20.39 -9.30
N ILE A 16 -9.37 19.86 -10.47
CA ILE A 16 -9.15 18.42 -10.68
C ILE A 16 -7.84 18.01 -9.99
N GLN A 17 -6.77 18.79 -10.18
CA GLN A 17 -5.48 18.50 -9.53
C GLN A 17 -5.55 18.72 -8.02
N GLN A 18 -6.30 19.71 -7.55
CA GLN A 18 -6.52 20.00 -6.14
C GLN A 18 -7.30 18.87 -5.44
N ARG A 19 -8.39 18.38 -6.04
CA ARG A 19 -9.14 17.23 -5.49
C ARG A 19 -8.31 15.96 -5.48
N ALA A 20 -7.60 15.68 -6.57
CA ALA A 20 -6.70 14.53 -6.64
C ALA A 20 -5.58 14.62 -5.58
N ALA A 21 -5.04 15.81 -5.33
CA ALA A 21 -4.06 16.04 -4.27
C ALA A 21 -4.67 15.85 -2.87
N SER A 22 -5.88 16.34 -2.61
CA SER A 22 -6.56 16.16 -1.32
C SER A 22 -6.90 14.70 -1.01
N ASP A 23 -7.35 13.93 -2.01
CA ASP A 23 -7.64 12.50 -1.85
C ASP A 23 -6.34 11.71 -1.62
N ALA A 24 -5.27 12.06 -2.35
CA ALA A 24 -3.95 11.49 -2.13
C ALA A 24 -3.43 11.80 -0.73
N ASP A 25 -3.60 13.04 -0.25
CA ASP A 25 -3.18 13.47 1.09
C ASP A 25 -3.95 12.74 2.20
N ALA A 26 -5.27 12.60 2.07
CA ALA A 26 -6.08 11.82 3.01
C ALA A 26 -5.69 10.33 3.06
N VAL A 27 -5.25 9.76 1.93
CA VAL A 27 -4.66 8.41 1.89
C VAL A 27 -3.28 8.39 2.53
N GLN A 28 -2.48 9.46 2.40
CA GLN A 28 -1.18 9.55 3.04
C GLN A 28 -1.27 9.70 4.57
N ASP A 29 -2.22 10.51 5.05
CA ASP A 29 -2.52 10.77 6.48
C ASP A 29 -3.15 9.57 7.21
N GLY A 30 -3.59 8.56 6.45
CA GLY A 30 -4.00 7.27 7.00
C GLY A 30 -2.81 6.47 7.55
N VAL A 31 -2.20 6.90 8.67
CA VAL A 31 -1.24 6.08 9.46
C VAL A 31 -1.94 4.99 10.29
N ASN A 32 -3.15 4.61 9.90
CA ASN A 32 -3.92 3.56 10.54
C ASN A 32 -4.05 2.35 9.60
N ILE A 33 -3.15 1.38 9.79
CA ILE A 33 -3.14 0.12 9.02
C ILE A 33 -4.49 -0.61 9.08
N VAL A 34 -5.23 -0.52 10.20
CA VAL A 34 -6.54 -1.16 10.37
C VAL A 34 -7.58 -0.53 9.43
N ALA A 35 -7.60 0.81 9.35
CA ALA A 35 -8.52 1.53 8.47
C ALA A 35 -8.25 1.22 7.00
N ILE A 36 -6.98 1.18 6.60
CA ILE A 36 -6.54 0.87 5.24
C ILE A 36 -6.94 -0.56 4.86
N VAL A 37 -6.63 -1.55 5.69
CA VAL A 37 -6.99 -2.96 5.44
C VAL A 37 -8.51 -3.11 5.34
N GLY A 38 -9.28 -2.41 6.20
CA GLY A 38 -10.73 -2.41 6.14
C GLY A 38 -11.29 -1.85 4.82
N ALA A 39 -10.72 -0.75 4.31
CA ALA A 39 -11.09 -0.18 3.01
C ALA A 39 -10.69 -1.11 1.86
N PHE A 40 -9.47 -1.63 1.89
CA PHE A 40 -8.96 -2.53 0.85
C PHE A 40 -9.85 -3.77 0.69
N HIS A 41 -10.22 -4.42 1.80
CA HIS A 41 -11.13 -5.56 1.78
C HIS A 41 -12.48 -5.23 1.13
N ARG A 42 -13.10 -4.08 1.48
CA ARG A 42 -14.38 -3.66 0.88
C ARG A 42 -14.27 -3.49 -0.63
N HIS A 43 -13.19 -2.88 -1.12
CA HIS A 43 -12.99 -2.66 -2.56
C HIS A 43 -12.66 -3.94 -3.32
N LEU A 44 -11.80 -4.83 -2.79
CA LEU A 44 -11.54 -6.14 -3.39
C LEU A 44 -12.81 -6.98 -3.48
N LEU A 45 -13.63 -6.99 -2.41
CA LEU A 45 -14.88 -7.74 -2.40
C LEU A 45 -15.89 -7.18 -3.43
N ALA A 46 -15.94 -5.85 -3.60
CA ALA A 46 -16.79 -5.23 -4.62
C ALA A 46 -16.35 -5.62 -6.05
N LEU A 47 -15.05 -5.56 -6.34
CA LEU A 47 -14.48 -5.98 -7.62
C LEU A 47 -14.71 -7.47 -7.90
N HIS A 48 -14.50 -8.31 -6.88
CA HIS A 48 -14.77 -9.73 -6.99
C HIS A 48 -16.24 -10.02 -7.32
N ARG A 49 -17.16 -9.33 -6.64
CA ARG A 49 -18.61 -9.44 -6.90
C ARG A 49 -19.02 -8.90 -8.26
N SER A 50 -18.25 -7.99 -8.87
CA SER A 50 -18.45 -7.53 -10.24
C SER A 50 -17.80 -8.42 -11.30
N GLY A 51 -17.15 -9.53 -10.91
CA GLY A 51 -16.57 -10.52 -11.82
C GLY A 51 -15.06 -10.43 -12.00
N VAL A 52 -14.38 -9.42 -11.42
CA VAL A 52 -12.93 -9.26 -11.49
C VAL A 52 -12.28 -10.24 -10.52
N SER A 53 -11.49 -11.21 -10.99
CA SER A 53 -10.99 -12.30 -10.13
C SER A 53 -9.61 -12.82 -10.55
N GLY A 54 -8.98 -13.59 -9.65
CA GLY A 54 -7.66 -14.17 -9.90
C GLY A 54 -6.60 -13.11 -10.22
N ASP A 55 -5.80 -13.38 -11.25
CA ASP A 55 -4.71 -12.49 -11.67
C ASP A 55 -5.19 -11.10 -12.07
N GLU A 56 -6.40 -10.99 -12.62
CA GLU A 56 -7.00 -9.69 -12.97
C GLU A 56 -7.21 -8.84 -11.71
N LEU A 57 -7.72 -9.45 -10.64
CA LEU A 57 -7.92 -8.77 -9.36
C LEU A 57 -6.60 -8.40 -8.69
N PHE A 58 -5.59 -9.28 -8.77
CA PHE A 58 -4.26 -9.05 -8.17
C PHE A 58 -3.51 -7.90 -8.83
N ASN A 59 -3.68 -7.74 -10.15
CA ASN A 59 -3.04 -6.67 -10.92
C ASN A 59 -3.94 -5.45 -11.11
N HIS A 60 -5.15 -5.46 -10.57
CA HIS A 60 -6.08 -4.35 -10.72
C HIS A 60 -5.49 -3.07 -10.06
N PRO A 61 -5.55 -1.89 -10.71
CA PRO A 61 -4.93 -0.66 -10.18
C PRO A 61 -5.37 -0.29 -8.76
N VAL A 62 -6.63 -0.55 -8.41
CA VAL A 62 -7.14 -0.37 -7.02
C VAL A 62 -6.39 -1.28 -6.05
N ALA A 63 -6.17 -2.55 -6.40
CA ALA A 63 -5.44 -3.47 -5.54
C ALA A 63 -3.97 -3.06 -5.39
N LEU A 64 -3.33 -2.67 -6.49
CA LEU A 64 -1.94 -2.20 -6.47
C LEU A 64 -1.77 -0.90 -5.67
N SER A 65 -2.74 0.02 -5.70
CA SER A 65 -2.72 1.26 -4.92
C SER A 65 -2.70 0.98 -3.41
N PHE A 66 -3.59 0.11 -2.92
CA PHE A 66 -3.61 -0.28 -1.51
C PHE A 66 -2.35 -1.06 -1.11
N THR A 67 -1.91 -2.02 -1.94
CA THR A 67 -0.67 -2.78 -1.69
C THR A 67 0.55 -1.87 -1.61
N SER A 68 0.65 -0.85 -2.48
CA SER A 68 1.72 0.15 -2.44
C SER A 68 1.74 0.91 -1.10
N LYS A 69 0.58 1.33 -0.60
CA LYS A 69 0.48 2.02 0.69
C LYS A 69 0.84 1.10 1.86
N LEU A 70 0.39 -0.16 1.84
CA LEU A 70 0.77 -1.16 2.86
C LEU A 70 2.29 -1.40 2.86
N ASN A 71 2.88 -1.54 1.68
CA ASN A 71 4.33 -1.69 1.51
C ASN A 71 5.10 -0.51 2.12
N SER A 72 4.61 0.72 1.86
CA SER A 72 5.19 1.95 2.41
C SER A 72 5.05 2.05 3.93
N LEU A 73 3.87 1.79 4.49
CA LEU A 73 3.64 1.86 5.94
C LEU A 73 4.43 0.82 6.72
N CYS A 74 4.55 -0.40 6.18
CA CYS A 74 5.31 -1.47 6.81
C CYS A 74 6.82 -1.36 6.55
N ARG A 75 7.26 -0.38 5.74
CA ARG A 75 8.65 -0.22 5.27
C ARG A 75 9.24 -1.54 4.79
N MET A 76 8.46 -2.28 4.01
CA MET A 76 8.81 -3.65 3.66
C MET A 76 10.05 -3.68 2.76
N THR A 77 11.01 -4.51 3.15
CA THR A 77 12.19 -4.85 2.36
C THR A 77 12.24 -6.37 2.23
N HIS A 78 13.07 -6.88 1.31
CA HIS A 78 13.23 -8.33 1.16
C HIS A 78 13.68 -9.00 2.46
N ASP A 79 14.63 -8.39 3.17
CA ASP A 79 15.13 -8.95 4.44
C ASP A 79 14.03 -8.97 5.51
N ARG A 80 13.25 -7.89 5.65
CA ARG A 80 12.12 -7.84 6.59
C ARG A 80 11.05 -8.86 6.27
N GLU A 81 10.79 -9.13 4.99
CA GLU A 81 9.85 -10.16 4.56
C GLU A 81 10.33 -11.55 5.02
N LEU A 82 11.60 -11.88 4.78
CA LEU A 82 12.18 -13.16 5.21
C LEU A 82 12.18 -13.31 6.74
N ASP A 83 12.53 -12.24 7.47
CA ASP A 83 12.51 -12.21 8.93
C ASP A 83 11.10 -12.41 9.48
N ALA A 84 10.10 -11.74 8.90
CA ALA A 84 8.70 -11.89 9.29
C ALA A 84 8.19 -13.33 9.05
N LEU A 85 8.52 -13.93 7.90
CA LEU A 85 8.18 -15.33 7.61
C LEU A 85 8.87 -16.32 8.56
N GLY A 86 10.09 -16.02 9.00
CA GLY A 86 10.80 -16.75 10.05
C GLY A 86 10.10 -16.61 11.40
N ALA A 87 9.77 -15.38 11.79
CA ALA A 87 9.08 -15.04 13.04
C ALA A 87 7.74 -15.76 13.17
N ILE A 88 6.93 -15.80 12.11
CA ILE A 88 5.63 -16.50 12.10
C ILE A 88 5.79 -17.98 12.48
N ARG A 89 6.78 -18.68 11.91
CA ARG A 89 7.03 -20.10 12.20
C ARG A 89 7.46 -20.35 13.64
N ARG A 90 8.13 -19.38 14.27
CA ARG A 90 8.53 -19.45 15.68
C ARG A 90 7.34 -19.19 16.60
N ILE A 91 6.53 -18.18 16.29
CA ILE A 91 5.28 -17.88 17.00
C ILE A 91 4.34 -19.09 16.95
N GLU A 92 4.20 -19.74 15.80
CA GLU A 92 3.39 -20.96 15.62
C GLU A 92 3.80 -22.09 16.58
N ARG A 93 5.09 -22.18 16.94
CA ARG A 93 5.64 -23.16 17.88
C ARG A 93 5.56 -22.71 19.35
N GLY A 94 4.96 -21.55 19.62
CA GLY A 94 4.87 -20.96 20.95
C GLY A 94 6.15 -20.26 21.43
N GLU A 95 7.10 -19.99 20.53
CA GLU A 95 8.32 -19.24 20.86
C GLU A 95 8.08 -17.73 20.82
N SER A 96 8.71 -17.01 21.75
CA SER A 96 8.79 -15.55 21.70
C SER A 96 9.76 -15.09 20.62
N VAL A 97 9.41 -14.01 19.91
CA VAL A 97 10.24 -13.40 18.87
C VAL A 97 10.37 -11.91 19.15
N GLU A 98 11.60 -11.41 19.13
CA GLU A 98 11.87 -9.97 19.11
C GLU A 98 11.79 -9.46 17.69
N TYR A 99 11.26 -8.25 17.50
CA TYR A 99 11.14 -7.62 16.20
C TYR A 99 11.40 -6.12 16.30
N GLU A 100 11.91 -5.56 15.21
CA GLU A 100 12.19 -4.13 15.13
C GLU A 100 10.90 -3.33 14.94
N VAL A 101 10.69 -2.37 15.84
CA VAL A 101 9.67 -1.32 15.70
C VAL A 101 10.33 -0.08 15.13
N ILE A 102 9.96 0.28 13.89
CA ILE A 102 10.47 1.52 13.26
C ILE A 102 9.42 2.63 13.45
N PRO A 103 9.73 3.72 14.18
CA PRO A 103 8.79 4.82 14.39
C PRO A 103 8.40 5.50 13.08
N LEU A 104 7.13 5.88 12.92
CA LEU A 104 6.65 6.60 11.73
C LEU A 104 7.38 7.93 11.55
#